data_AF-A0A2V8SAM2-F1
#
_entry.id   AF-A0A2V8SAM2-F1
#
_cell.length_a   1.000
_cell.length_b   1.000
_cell.length_c   1.000
_cell.angle_alpha   90.00
_cell.angle_beta   90.00
_cell.angle_gamma   90.00
#
_symmetry.space_group_name_H-M   'P 1'
#
loop_
_entity.id
_entity.type
_entity.pdbx_description
1 polymer ?
#
loop_
_entity_poly.entity_id
_entity_poly.type
_entity_poly.pdbx_seq_one_letter_code
_entity_poly.pdbx_strand_id
1 'polypeptide(L)'
;MTRVAVLSVAVLMAVALLVPAPASAAMGKTHDLKGLVVAVNVEGKTITLKDDAGTSMTYPVLDAAAGTLKTLKAGENVVATCQDNENGEHQGISRIQGAPPSGDQKKSSR
;
A
#
# COMPACT_ATOMS: atom_id res chain seq x y z
N MET A 1 54.94 21.65 43.29
CA MET A 1 54.96 22.57 42.15
C MET A 1 55.81 21.94 41.05
N THR A 2 55.18 21.31 40.06
CA THR A 2 55.88 20.72 38.90
C THR A 2 54.92 20.59 37.72
N ARG A 3 54.96 21.62 36.87
CA ARG A 3 54.71 21.66 35.40
C ARG A 3 53.51 20.88 34.86
N VAL A 4 52.40 21.60 34.70
CA VAL A 4 51.25 21.22 33.86
C VAL A 4 51.67 21.25 32.39
N ALA A 5 51.57 20.10 31.72
CA ALA A 5 51.86 19.93 30.30
C ALA A 5 50.72 20.49 29.42
N VAL A 6 50.91 21.72 28.97
CA VAL A 6 50.97 22.18 27.57
C VAL A 6 50.38 21.27 26.47
N LEU A 7 49.45 21.85 25.69
CA LEU A 7 49.06 21.58 24.28
C LEU A 7 48.44 20.19 23.96
N SER A 8 47.31 20.08 23.26
CA SER A 8 47.07 20.62 21.92
C SER A 8 45.59 20.57 21.56
N VAL A 9 45.10 21.65 20.97
CA VAL A 9 43.79 21.80 20.34
C VAL A 9 43.71 20.92 19.08
N ALA A 10 42.79 19.96 19.04
CA ALA A 10 42.42 19.26 17.81
C ALA A 10 40.94 19.51 17.53
N VAL A 11 40.65 20.68 16.99
CA VAL A 11 39.37 20.99 16.35
C VAL A 11 39.37 20.27 15.00
N LEU A 12 38.88 19.05 14.98
CA LEU A 12 38.50 18.35 13.75
C LEU A 12 37.03 18.65 13.49
N MET A 13 36.79 19.80 12.87
CA MET A 13 35.52 20.12 12.21
C MET A 13 35.36 19.18 11.01
N ALA A 14 34.81 17.99 11.26
CA ALA A 14 34.30 17.15 10.21
C ALA A 14 33.01 17.79 9.70
N VAL A 15 33.17 18.58 8.62
CA VAL A 15 32.10 19.12 7.79
C VAL A 15 31.16 17.97 7.43
N ALA A 16 29.98 17.99 8.05
CA ALA A 16 28.87 17.14 7.67
C ALA A 16 28.48 17.51 6.24
N LEU A 17 28.90 16.68 5.29
CA LEU A 17 28.32 16.68 3.94
C LEU A 17 26.86 16.26 4.09
N LEU A 18 25.98 17.26 4.16
CA LEU A 18 24.57 17.10 3.90
C LEU A 18 24.45 16.72 2.41
N VAL A 19 24.57 15.43 2.13
CA VAL A 19 24.12 14.87 0.86
C VAL A 19 22.60 14.94 0.90
N PRO A 20 21.92 15.72 0.05
CA PRO A 20 20.49 15.56 -0.12
C PRO A 20 20.29 14.15 -0.66
N ALA A 21 19.81 13.24 0.20
CA ALA A 21 19.33 11.95 -0.26
C ALA A 21 18.32 12.23 -1.38
N PRO A 22 18.40 11.53 -2.52
CA PRO A 22 17.32 11.59 -3.47
C PRO A 22 16.06 11.20 -2.68
N ALA A 23 15.03 12.05 -2.75
CA ALA A 23 13.69 11.63 -2.43
C ALA A 23 13.39 10.50 -3.43
N SER A 24 13.81 9.28 -3.08
CA SER A 24 13.27 8.06 -3.62
C SER A 24 11.80 8.23 -3.38
N ALA A 25 11.07 8.53 -4.45
CA ALA A 25 9.63 8.45 -4.49
C ALA A 25 9.32 7.08 -3.93
N ALA A 26 8.95 7.06 -2.66
CA ALA A 26 8.66 5.83 -1.98
C ALA A 26 7.35 5.37 -2.57
N MET A 27 7.52 4.54 -3.58
CA MET A 27 6.48 3.73 -4.15
C MET A 27 6.06 2.83 -2.99
N GLY A 28 5.11 3.33 -2.20
CA GLY A 28 4.56 2.65 -1.04
C GLY A 28 4.27 1.22 -1.44
N LYS A 29 4.70 0.27 -0.61
CA LYS A 29 4.60 -1.14 -0.98
C LYS A 29 3.14 -1.43 -1.31
N THR A 30 2.89 -1.87 -2.54
CA THR A 30 1.56 -2.33 -2.94
C THR A 30 1.56 -3.84 -2.85
N HIS A 31 0.45 -4.42 -2.41
CA HIS A 31 0.25 -5.86 -2.42
C HIS A 31 -1.13 -6.20 -2.97
N ASP A 32 -1.24 -7.32 -3.66
CA ASP A 32 -2.52 -7.80 -4.19
C ASP A 32 -3.16 -8.78 -3.21
N LEU A 33 -4.43 -8.56 -2.92
CA LEU A 33 -5.27 -9.44 -2.12
C LEU A 33 -6.38 -10.03 -3.00
N LYS A 34 -6.47 -11.35 -3.02
CA LYS A 34 -7.56 -12.07 -3.68
C LYS A 34 -8.61 -12.42 -2.65
N GLY A 35 -9.88 -12.14 -2.95
CA GLY A 35 -10.96 -12.44 -2.02
C GLY A 35 -12.33 -12.48 -2.67
N LEU A 36 -13.26 -13.12 -1.98
CA LEU A 36 -14.68 -13.13 -2.31
C LEU A 36 -15.34 -11.89 -1.69
N VAL A 37 -16.04 -11.09 -2.49
CA VAL A 37 -16.82 -9.97 -2.00
C VAL A 37 -17.97 -10.49 -1.14
N VAL A 38 -18.02 -10.10 0.13
CA VAL A 38 -19.12 -10.45 1.05
C VAL A 38 -20.09 -9.29 1.19
N ALA A 39 -19.57 -8.06 1.23
CA ALA A 39 -20.37 -6.85 1.34
C ALA A 39 -19.65 -5.67 0.66
N VAL A 40 -20.44 -4.74 0.15
CA VAL A 40 -19.97 -3.51 -0.51
C VAL A 40 -20.70 -2.33 0.12
N ASN A 41 -19.96 -1.34 0.62
CA ASN A 41 -20.51 -0.10 1.13
C ASN A 41 -19.95 1.07 0.30
N VAL A 42 -20.74 1.51 -0.68
CA VAL A 42 -20.37 2.61 -1.58
C VAL A 42 -20.33 3.95 -0.83
N GLU A 43 -21.27 4.18 0.09
CA GLU A 43 -21.37 5.44 0.85
C GLU A 43 -20.23 5.59 1.85
N GLY A 44 -19.89 4.50 2.55
CA GLY A 44 -18.76 4.44 3.48
C GLY A 44 -17.41 4.21 2.82
N LYS A 45 -17.36 4.01 1.48
CA LYS A 45 -16.16 3.64 0.72
C LYS A 45 -15.40 2.44 1.34
N THR A 46 -16.13 1.39 1.70
CA THR A 46 -15.54 0.16 2.24
C THR A 46 -16.03 -1.09 1.52
N ILE A 47 -15.21 -2.14 1.55
CA ILE A 47 -15.54 -3.45 1.00
C ILE A 47 -15.13 -4.55 1.98
N THR A 48 -16.00 -5.52 2.18
CA THR A 48 -15.68 -6.72 2.98
C THR A 48 -15.33 -7.85 2.03
N LEU A 49 -14.10 -8.34 2.14
CA LEU A 49 -13.57 -9.46 1.36
C LEU A 49 -13.35 -10.65 2.29
N LYS A 50 -13.74 -11.84 1.83
CA LYS A 50 -13.43 -13.12 2.46
C LYS A 50 -12.26 -13.77 1.75
N ASP A 51 -11.21 -14.07 2.50
CA ASP A 51 -10.05 -14.80 1.98
C ASP A 51 -10.32 -16.31 1.86
N ASP A 52 -9.34 -17.05 1.32
CA ASP A 52 -9.41 -18.50 1.14
C ASP A 52 -9.45 -19.28 2.47
N ALA A 53 -8.85 -18.71 3.53
CA ALA A 53 -8.96 -19.25 4.89
C ALA A 53 -10.35 -19.03 5.51
N GLY A 54 -11.22 -18.29 4.81
CA GLY A 54 -12.58 -17.98 5.21
C GLY A 54 -12.71 -16.78 6.14
N THR A 55 -11.63 -16.03 6.38
CA THR A 55 -11.65 -14.83 7.21
C THR A 55 -12.23 -13.68 6.41
N SER A 56 -13.22 -12.99 6.98
CA SER A 56 -13.81 -11.79 6.37
C SER A 56 -13.16 -10.54 6.95
N MET A 57 -12.57 -9.71 6.09
CA MET A 57 -11.91 -8.46 6.47
C MET A 57 -12.51 -7.30 5.69
N THR A 58 -12.69 -6.16 6.36
CA THR A 58 -13.22 -4.95 5.74
C THR A 58 -12.10 -3.97 5.48
N TYR A 59 -11.97 -3.53 4.23
CA TYR A 59 -10.91 -2.63 3.79
C TYR A 59 -11.50 -1.30 3.35
N PRO A 60 -10.82 -0.17 3.67
CA PRO A 60 -11.16 1.12 3.09
C PRO A 60 -10.77 1.13 1.61
N VAL A 61 -11.58 1.79 0.80
CA VAL A 61 -11.37 1.93 -0.63
C VAL A 61 -11.02 3.38 -0.93
N LEU A 62 -9.88 3.54 -1.58
CA LEU A 62 -9.41 4.85 -2.01
C LEU A 62 -10.25 5.36 -3.17
N ASP A 63 -10.23 6.67 -3.39
CA ASP A 63 -11.08 7.32 -4.40
C ASP A 63 -10.87 6.74 -5.82
N ALA A 64 -9.63 6.34 -6.12
CA ALA A 64 -9.24 5.69 -7.38
C ALA A 64 -10.02 4.39 -7.68
N ALA A 65 -10.47 3.67 -6.66
CA ALA A 65 -11.25 2.43 -6.79
C ALA A 65 -12.73 2.60 -6.40
N ALA A 66 -13.15 3.78 -5.95
CA ALA A 66 -14.53 4.05 -5.54
C ALA A 66 -15.54 3.89 -6.70
N GLY A 67 -15.11 4.16 -7.93
CA GLY A 67 -15.93 3.91 -9.12
C GLY A 67 -16.23 2.42 -9.32
N THR A 68 -15.24 1.55 -9.08
CA THR A 68 -15.39 0.10 -9.21
C THR A 68 -16.26 -0.49 -8.12
N LEU A 69 -16.29 0.09 -6.91
CA LEU A 69 -17.19 -0.38 -5.85
C LEU A 69 -18.65 -0.46 -6.31
N LYS A 70 -19.09 0.50 -7.13
CA LYS A 70 -20.48 0.57 -7.62
C LYS A 70 -20.86 -0.58 -8.55
N THR A 71 -19.87 -1.27 -9.12
CA THR A 71 -20.11 -2.38 -10.06
C THR A 71 -20.00 -3.75 -9.40
N LEU A 72 -19.46 -3.81 -8.19
CA LEU A 72 -19.23 -5.07 -7.48
C LEU A 72 -20.48 -5.50 -6.73
N LYS A 73 -20.69 -6.81 -6.67
CA LYS A 73 -21.74 -7.44 -5.86
C LYS A 73 -21.16 -8.50 -4.94
N ALA A 74 -21.87 -8.79 -3.85
CA ALA A 74 -21.56 -9.93 -3.00
C ALA A 74 -21.56 -11.23 -3.82
N GLY A 75 -20.62 -12.11 -3.54
CA GLY A 75 -20.41 -13.37 -4.25
C GLY A 75 -19.41 -13.31 -5.41
N GLU A 76 -18.81 -12.15 -5.71
CA GLU A 76 -17.79 -12.05 -6.76
C GLU A 76 -16.37 -12.27 -6.23
N ASN A 77 -15.58 -13.03 -6.97
CA ASN A 77 -14.14 -13.09 -6.73
C ASN A 77 -13.47 -11.88 -7.35
N VAL A 78 -12.67 -11.16 -6.57
CA VAL A 78 -11.93 -9.99 -7.00
C VAL A 78 -10.46 -10.11 -6.62
N VAL A 79 -9.63 -9.38 -7.36
CA VAL A 79 -8.25 -9.06 -7.00
C VAL A 79 -8.22 -7.57 -6.65
N ALA A 80 -7.89 -7.25 -5.41
CA ALA A 80 -7.77 -5.90 -4.90
C ALA A 80 -6.29 -5.56 -4.72
N THR A 81 -5.85 -4.43 -5.24
CA THR A 81 -4.50 -3.92 -4.99
C THR A 81 -4.55 -2.94 -3.82
N CYS A 82 -3.97 -3.38 -2.71
CA CYS A 82 -3.76 -2.60 -1.50
C CYS A 82 -2.58 -1.64 -1.71
N GLN A 83 -2.77 -0.39 -1.27
CA GLN A 83 -1.71 0.60 -1.23
C GLN A 83 -1.31 0.82 0.23
N ASP A 84 -0.04 0.59 0.52
CA ASP A 84 0.56 0.87 1.82
C ASP A 84 1.38 2.17 1.72
N ASN A 85 1.60 2.86 2.84
CA ASN A 85 2.45 4.06 2.88
C ASN A 85 3.94 3.69 3.01
N GLU A 86 4.80 4.71 3.14
CA GLU A 86 6.25 4.55 3.34
C GLU A 86 6.63 3.68 4.55
N ASN A 87 5.81 3.73 5.59
CA ASN A 87 6.02 2.96 6.82
C ASN A 87 5.46 1.53 6.72
N GLY A 88 4.83 1.18 5.59
CA GLY A 88 4.14 -0.09 5.39
C GLY A 88 2.75 -0.15 6.05
N GLU A 89 2.17 0.99 6.41
CA GLU A 89 0.81 1.06 6.95
C GLU A 89 -0.21 1.00 5.81
N HIS A 90 -1.22 0.14 5.96
CA HIS A 90 -2.26 -0.05 4.95
C HIS A 90 -3.16 1.19 4.84
N GLN A 91 -3.08 1.90 3.72
CA GLN A 91 -3.91 3.08 3.46
C GLN A 91 -5.28 2.71 2.89
N GLY A 92 -5.34 1.68 2.06
CA GLY A 92 -6.58 1.19 1.48
C GLY A 92 -6.41 0.57 0.10
N ILE A 93 -7.52 0.17 -0.49
CA ILE A 93 -7.56 -0.43 -1.82
C ILE A 93 -7.53 0.68 -2.88
N SER A 94 -6.46 0.68 -3.69
CA SER A 94 -6.25 1.62 -4.78
C SER A 94 -6.85 1.15 -6.11
N ARG A 95 -7.03 -0.16 -6.28
CA ARG A 95 -7.59 -0.77 -7.48
C ARG A 95 -8.36 -2.04 -7.13
N ILE A 96 -9.49 -2.26 -7.81
CA ILE A 96 -10.22 -3.53 -7.73
C ILE A 96 -10.42 -4.04 -9.16
N GLN A 97 -10.14 -5.31 -9.38
CA GLN A 97 -10.39 -6.01 -10.63
C GLN A 97 -11.23 -7.25 -10.35
N GLY A 98 -12.28 -7.47 -11.15
CA GLY A 98 -12.95 -8.77 -11.15
C GLY A 98 -11.92 -9.84 -11.49
N ALA A 99 -11.88 -10.92 -10.71
CA ALA A 99 -11.09 -12.07 -11.10
C ALA A 99 -11.65 -12.56 -12.45
N PRO A 100 -10.81 -12.93 -13.43
CA PRO A 100 -11.31 -13.62 -14.61
C PRO A 100 -12.14 -14.81 -14.11
N PRO A 101 -13.34 -15.06 -14.66
CA PRO A 101 -14.08 -16.27 -14.34
C PRO A 101 -13.11 -17.43 -14.58
N SER A 102 -12.93 -18.29 -13.58
CA SER A 102 -12.18 -19.53 -13.76
C SER A 102 -12.85 -20.30 -14.89
N GLY A 103 -12.29 -20.19 -16.10
CA GLY A 103 -12.87 -20.66 -17.36
C GLY A 103 -13.26 -19.51 -18.30
N ASP A 104 -12.40 -19.28 -19.30
CA ASP A 104 -12.72 -18.69 -20.59
C ASP A 104 -13.51 -17.37 -20.63
N GLN A 105 -12.80 -16.24 -20.54
CA GLN A 105 -13.20 -15.02 -21.26
C GLN A 105 -11.99 -14.37 -21.95
N LYS A 106 -11.38 -15.11 -22.88
CA LYS A 106 -10.76 -14.48 -24.06
C LYS A 106 -11.88 -14.15 -25.05
N LYS A 107 -12.58 -13.04 -24.84
CA LYS A 107 -13.40 -12.38 -25.87
C LYS A 107 -12.89 -10.95 -25.98
N SER A 108 -11.82 -10.72 -26.75
CA SER A 108 -11.91 -10.38 -28.18
C SER A 108 -13.09 -9.45 -28.50
N SER A 109 -12.81 -8.15 -28.53
CA SER A 109 -13.48 -7.10 -29.32
C SER A 109 -12.92 -5.75 -28.84
N ARG A 110 -12.52 -4.80 -29.67
CA ARG A 110 -12.35 -4.70 -31.12
C ARG A 110 -11.53 -3.43 -31.34
#